data_AF-Q382V1-F1
#
_entry.id   AF-Q382V1-F1
#
_cell.length_a   1.000
_cell.length_b   1.000
_cell.length_c   1.000
_cell.angle_alpha   90.00
_cell.angle_beta   90.00
_cell.angle_gamma   90.00
#
_symmetry.space_group_name_H-M   'P 1'
#
loop_
_entity.id
_entity.type
_entity.pdbx_description
1 polymer ?
#
loop_
_entity_poly.entity_id
_entity_poly.type
_entity_poly.pdbx_seq_one_letter_code
_entity_poly.pdbx_strand_id
1 'polypeptide(L)'
;MTFVFEARRLPFGTFPVAQILSECNGNPNHSDGCPSFNDEALEGLPAWKRRLIPPVIDVVRKHYGKDGGNDEASSLSCWSAVLSIVDELQELEAAYARMIEYRERQRRGEKTAEECMLEELLRERIGDDFMRGRHTRGGSKGGDGCESSSGSDEDVYEDADIAMCFNTDGTVVGIGSAGLFGGHGYHLHPSGQ
;
A
#
# COMPACT_ATOMS: atom_id res chain seq x y z
N MET A 1 17.18 -5.93 0.17
CA MET A 1 16.30 -4.89 0.77
C MET A 1 15.08 -4.73 -0.11
N THR A 2 14.00 -4.13 0.36
CA THR A 2 12.77 -3.94 -0.42
C THR A 2 12.11 -2.58 -0.17
N PHE A 3 11.34 -2.13 -1.16
CA PHE A 3 10.41 -1.02 -1.07
C PHE A 3 8.98 -1.57 -1.01
N VAL A 4 8.12 -0.99 -0.18
CA VAL A 4 6.74 -1.46 0.04
C VAL A 4 5.78 -0.30 -0.17
N PHE A 5 4.83 -0.48 -1.07
CA PHE A 5 3.83 0.52 -1.43
C PHE A 5 2.44 0.04 -1.04
N GLU A 6 1.83 0.71 -0.06
CA GLU A 6 0.44 0.53 0.37
C GLU A 6 -0.50 1.23 -0.60
N ALA A 7 -1.54 0.53 -1.05
CA ALA A 7 -2.48 1.08 -2.02
C ALA A 7 -3.22 2.32 -1.51
N ARG A 8 -3.58 2.34 -0.22
CA ARG A 8 -4.25 3.48 0.42
C ARG A 8 -3.40 4.75 0.51
N ARG A 9 -2.07 4.60 0.49
CA ARG A 9 -1.12 5.71 0.61
C ARG A 9 -0.68 6.26 -0.73
N LEU A 10 -1.09 5.63 -1.82
CA LEU A 10 -0.89 6.10 -3.17
C LEU A 10 -2.10 6.90 -3.66
N PRO A 11 -1.89 7.98 -4.43
CA PRO A 11 -2.97 8.73 -5.06
C PRO A 11 -3.51 7.96 -6.26
N PHE A 12 -4.27 6.90 -6.02
CA PHE A 12 -5.02 6.16 -7.04
C PHE A 12 -6.34 6.88 -7.41
N GLY A 13 -6.98 6.48 -8.52
CA GLY A 13 -8.24 7.05 -9.01
C GLY A 13 -8.08 8.41 -9.71
N THR A 14 -8.98 9.35 -9.46
CA THR A 14 -9.05 10.66 -10.17
C THR A 14 -8.77 11.87 -9.28
N PHE A 15 -7.81 11.77 -8.34
CA PHE A 15 -7.36 12.93 -7.58
C PHE A 15 -6.66 13.99 -8.47
N PRO A 16 -6.98 15.29 -8.34
CA PRO A 16 -6.36 16.36 -9.13
C PRO A 16 -4.85 16.51 -8.84
N VAL A 17 -4.03 16.34 -9.87
CA VAL A 17 -2.55 16.42 -9.79
C VAL A 17 -2.05 17.73 -9.17
N ALA A 18 -2.79 18.84 -9.36
CA ALA A 18 -2.44 20.16 -8.85
C ALA A 18 -2.38 20.24 -7.31
N GLN A 19 -3.16 19.44 -6.58
CA GLN A 19 -3.11 19.44 -5.10
C GLN A 19 -1.82 18.78 -4.60
N ILE A 20 -1.46 17.63 -5.16
CA ILE A 20 -0.29 16.83 -4.74
C ILE A 20 1.02 17.63 -4.92
N LEU A 21 1.20 18.30 -6.07
CA LEU A 21 2.38 19.14 -6.29
C LEU A 21 2.40 20.38 -5.38
N SER A 22 1.22 20.92 -5.03
CA SER A 22 1.12 22.06 -4.09
C SER A 22 1.45 21.68 -2.66
N GLU A 23 1.16 20.44 -2.24
CA GLU A 23 1.54 19.91 -0.92
C GLU A 23 3.04 19.65 -0.84
N CYS A 24 3.64 19.07 -1.88
CA CYS A 24 5.10 18.91 -1.97
C CYS A 24 5.86 20.26 -1.95
N ASN A 25 5.31 21.31 -2.57
CA ASN A 25 5.90 22.66 -2.58
C ASN A 25 5.52 23.52 -1.34
N GLY A 26 4.69 22.99 -0.42
CA GLY A 26 4.00 23.78 0.60
C GLY A 26 4.85 24.26 1.78
N ASN A 27 6.12 23.88 1.90
CA ASN A 27 6.93 24.17 3.10
C ASN A 27 8.27 24.86 2.78
N PRO A 28 8.30 26.21 2.60
CA PRO A 28 9.48 26.96 2.16
C PRO A 28 10.65 26.99 3.19
N ASN A 29 10.47 26.43 4.38
CA ASN A 29 11.52 26.37 5.42
C ASN A 29 12.37 25.09 5.39
N HIS A 30 12.09 24.13 4.52
CA HIS A 30 13.01 23.01 4.25
C HIS A 30 13.88 23.32 3.02
N SER A 31 14.88 24.18 3.20
CA SER A 31 15.85 24.57 2.17
C SER A 31 16.90 23.48 1.89
N ASP A 32 16.51 22.22 1.93
CA ASP A 32 17.41 21.07 1.84
C ASP A 32 17.05 20.24 0.59
N GLY A 33 17.76 20.53 -0.50
CA GLY A 33 17.69 19.77 -1.75
C GLY A 33 16.28 19.64 -2.36
N CYS A 34 15.65 20.76 -2.73
CA CYS A 34 14.48 20.72 -3.62
C CYS A 34 14.86 19.88 -4.86
N PRO A 35 14.23 18.72 -5.08
CA PRO A 35 14.77 17.74 -6.01
C PRO A 35 14.68 18.26 -7.42
N SER A 36 15.82 18.27 -8.12
CA SER A 36 15.86 18.38 -9.57
C SER A 36 15.16 17.14 -10.14
N PHE A 37 13.86 17.27 -10.38
CA PHE A 37 13.15 16.34 -11.23
C PHE A 37 13.81 16.43 -12.61
N ASN A 38 14.16 15.28 -13.21
CA ASN A 38 14.56 15.28 -14.60
C ASN A 38 13.27 15.53 -15.41
N ASP A 39 12.96 16.80 -15.69
CA ASP A 39 11.74 17.18 -16.42
C ASP A 39 11.64 16.43 -17.76
N GLU A 40 12.77 16.24 -18.45
CA GLU A 40 12.89 15.42 -19.67
C GLU A 40 12.42 13.96 -19.47
N ALA A 41 12.63 13.36 -18.29
CA ALA A 41 12.12 12.03 -17.97
C ALA A 41 10.60 12.03 -17.65
N LEU A 42 10.01 13.19 -17.34
CA LEU A 42 8.59 13.36 -17.06
C LEU A 42 7.77 13.76 -18.29
N GLU A 43 8.37 14.45 -19.28
CA GLU A 43 7.66 14.99 -20.46
C GLU A 43 6.92 13.92 -21.28
N GLY A 44 7.44 12.69 -21.34
CA GLY A 44 6.80 11.57 -22.03
C GLY A 44 5.73 10.81 -21.23
N LEU A 45 5.56 11.09 -19.94
CA LEU A 45 4.78 10.20 -19.05
C LEU A 45 3.27 10.56 -18.97
N PRO A 46 2.38 9.55 -19.02
CA PRO A 46 0.96 9.71 -18.72
C PRO A 46 0.72 10.40 -17.38
N ALA A 47 -0.35 11.19 -17.29
CA ALA A 47 -0.67 11.97 -16.09
C ALA A 47 -0.81 11.10 -14.82
N TRP A 48 -1.30 9.87 -14.95
CA TRP A 48 -1.42 8.93 -13.82
C TRP A 48 -0.04 8.48 -13.30
N LYS A 49 0.92 8.16 -14.18
CA LYS A 49 2.30 7.82 -13.79
C LYS A 49 2.97 9.00 -13.07
N ARG A 50 2.87 10.21 -13.64
CA ARG A 50 3.42 11.43 -13.04
C ARG A 50 2.87 11.73 -11.64
N ARG A 51 1.62 11.33 -11.36
CA ARG A 51 0.99 11.47 -10.03
C ARG A 51 1.54 10.49 -8.99
N LEU A 52 2.01 9.31 -9.41
CA LEU A 52 2.61 8.30 -8.53
C LEU A 52 4.10 8.55 -8.25
N ILE A 53 4.80 9.30 -9.09
CA ILE A 53 6.24 9.54 -8.93
C ILE A 53 6.61 10.20 -7.59
N PRO A 54 5.94 11.29 -7.10
CA PRO A 54 6.31 11.92 -5.83
C PRO A 54 6.33 10.97 -4.61
N PRO A 55 5.27 10.20 -4.28
CA PRO A 55 5.34 9.26 -3.16
C PRO A 55 6.32 8.09 -3.40
N VAL A 56 6.57 7.69 -4.65
CA VAL A 56 7.54 6.63 -4.97
C VAL A 56 8.98 7.11 -4.79
N ILE A 57 9.34 8.27 -5.35
CA ILE A 57 10.70 8.79 -5.26
C ILE A 57 11.09 9.16 -3.83
N ASP A 58 10.13 9.59 -2.99
CA ASP A 58 10.36 9.86 -1.58
C ASP A 58 10.66 8.60 -0.76
N VAL A 59 10.24 7.41 -1.21
CA VAL A 59 10.61 6.13 -0.60
C VAL A 59 11.95 5.64 -1.17
N VAL A 60 12.12 5.66 -2.49
CA VAL A 60 13.32 5.14 -3.16
C VAL A 60 14.56 5.98 -2.84
N ARG A 61 14.46 7.33 -2.82
CA ARG A 61 15.58 8.23 -2.51
C ARG A 61 16.14 8.03 -1.11
N LYS A 62 15.35 7.58 -0.13
CA LYS A 62 15.84 7.26 1.24
C LYS A 62 16.87 6.13 1.26
N HIS A 63 16.88 5.28 0.23
CA HIS A 63 17.91 4.27 -0.01
C HIS A 63 19.12 4.89 -0.73
N TYR A 64 18.92 5.41 -1.94
CA TYR A 64 20.01 5.88 -2.81
C TYR A 64 20.74 7.15 -2.31
N GLY A 65 20.06 8.04 -1.58
CA GLY A 65 20.66 9.26 -1.06
C GLY A 65 21.59 9.05 0.15
N LYS A 66 21.62 7.84 0.72
CA LYS A 66 22.38 7.56 1.95
C LYS A 66 23.88 7.41 1.72
N ASP A 67 24.30 7.08 0.50
CA ASP A 67 25.71 6.81 0.18
C ASP A 67 26.57 8.08 0.02
N GLY A 68 25.98 9.28 0.06
CA GLY A 68 26.69 10.57 0.14
C GLY A 68 27.53 10.97 -1.09
N GLY A 69 27.76 10.04 -2.01
CA GLY A 69 28.38 10.29 -3.31
C GLY A 69 27.39 10.98 -4.24
N ASN A 70 27.76 12.15 -4.73
CA ASN A 70 27.02 12.90 -5.75
C ASN A 70 27.24 12.28 -7.15
N ASP A 71 27.04 10.96 -7.25
CA ASP A 71 27.35 10.14 -8.41
C ASP A 71 26.14 10.07 -9.34
N GLU A 72 26.34 10.45 -10.61
CA GLU A 72 25.31 10.41 -11.64
C GLU A 72 24.77 8.98 -11.83
N ALA A 73 25.61 7.96 -11.64
CA ALA A 73 25.23 6.55 -11.73
C ALA A 73 24.19 6.16 -10.67
N SER A 74 24.33 6.67 -9.43
CA SER A 74 23.35 6.45 -8.35
C SER A 74 22.02 7.16 -8.64
N SER A 75 22.08 8.34 -9.25
CA SER A 75 20.89 9.10 -9.65
C SER A 75 20.12 8.39 -10.77
N LEU A 76 20.83 7.91 -11.80
CA LEU A 76 20.23 7.11 -12.89
C LEU A 76 19.62 5.80 -12.37
N SER A 77 20.31 5.11 -11.46
CA SER A 77 19.81 3.87 -10.85
C SER A 77 18.55 4.10 -10.01
N CYS A 78 18.52 5.19 -9.23
CA CYS A 78 17.35 5.62 -8.47
C CYS A 78 16.15 5.90 -9.39
N TRP A 79 16.35 6.67 -10.47
CA TRP A 79 15.31 6.95 -11.45
C TRP A 79 14.81 5.68 -12.18
N SER A 80 15.72 4.78 -12.56
CA SER A 80 15.34 3.50 -13.16
C SER A 80 14.45 2.69 -12.23
N ALA A 81 14.80 2.57 -10.94
CA ALA A 81 13.98 1.86 -9.96
C ALA A 81 12.61 2.54 -9.75
N VAL A 82 12.55 3.88 -9.65
CA VAL A 82 11.29 4.64 -9.54
C VAL A 82 10.36 4.38 -10.74
N LEU A 83 10.90 4.39 -11.96
CA LEU A 83 10.09 4.16 -13.17
C LEU A 83 9.61 2.71 -13.25
N SER A 84 10.47 1.72 -12.97
CA SER A 84 10.06 0.31 -12.86
C SER A 84 8.92 0.11 -11.86
N ILE A 85 9.03 0.71 -10.67
CA ILE A 85 7.97 0.63 -9.63
C ILE A 85 6.66 1.24 -10.15
N VAL A 86 6.70 2.46 -10.70
CA VAL A 86 5.50 3.18 -11.17
C VAL A 86 4.78 2.43 -12.30
N ASP A 87 5.51 1.69 -13.13
CA ASP A 87 4.94 0.90 -14.22
C ASP A 87 4.12 -0.31 -13.73
N GLU A 88 4.50 -0.89 -12.58
CA GLU A 88 3.82 -2.04 -11.96
C GLU A 88 2.69 -1.62 -10.99
N LEU A 89 2.73 -0.39 -10.46
CA LEU A 89 1.71 0.12 -9.52
C LEU A 89 0.26 0.14 -10.10
N GLN A 90 0.09 0.05 -11.42
CA GLN A 90 -1.23 -0.16 -12.04
C GLN A 90 -1.87 -1.51 -11.64
N GLU A 91 -1.08 -2.56 -11.41
CA GLU A 91 -1.61 -3.84 -10.92
C GLU A 91 -2.05 -3.71 -9.46
N LEU A 92 -1.31 -2.96 -8.63
CA LEU A 92 -1.72 -2.66 -7.26
C LEU A 92 -3.03 -1.85 -7.23
N GLU A 93 -3.19 -0.84 -8.10
CA GLU A 93 -4.44 -0.08 -8.25
C GLU A 93 -5.61 -1.00 -8.64
N ALA A 94 -5.41 -1.86 -9.64
CA ALA A 94 -6.43 -2.81 -10.09
C ALA A 94 -6.79 -3.86 -9.02
N ALA A 95 -5.81 -4.34 -8.24
CA ALA A 95 -6.04 -5.26 -7.14
C ALA A 95 -6.77 -4.60 -5.97
N TYR A 96 -6.42 -3.35 -5.65
CA TYR A 96 -7.09 -2.54 -4.63
C TYR A 96 -8.56 -2.25 -5.00
N ALA A 97 -8.82 -1.88 -6.26
CA ALA A 97 -10.18 -1.66 -6.76
C ALA A 97 -11.05 -2.92 -6.63
N ARG A 98 -10.55 -4.10 -7.06
CA ARG A 98 -11.24 -5.39 -6.88
C ARG A 98 -11.50 -5.72 -5.41
N MET A 99 -10.56 -5.40 -4.51
CA MET A 99 -10.71 -5.63 -3.08
C MET A 99 -11.79 -4.73 -2.45
N ILE A 100 -11.88 -3.46 -2.86
CA ILE A 100 -12.96 -2.55 -2.43
C ILE A 100 -14.31 -3.08 -2.92
N GLU A 101 -14.43 -3.38 -4.22
CA GLU A 101 -15.66 -3.88 -4.83
C GLU A 101 -16.14 -5.16 -4.13
N TYR A 102 -15.23 -6.11 -3.88
CA TYR A 102 -15.51 -7.31 -3.10
C TYR A 102 -16.09 -6.97 -1.72
N ARG A 103 -15.48 -6.04 -0.97
CA ARG A 103 -15.98 -5.62 0.36
C ARG A 103 -17.31 -4.91 0.31
N GLU A 104 -17.59 -4.15 -0.75
CA GLU A 104 -18.89 -3.50 -0.95
C GLU A 104 -19.98 -4.53 -1.25
N ARG A 105 -19.71 -5.51 -2.10
CA ARG A 105 -20.60 -6.65 -2.35
C ARG A 105 -20.83 -7.46 -1.08
N GLN A 106 -19.78 -7.77 -0.31
CA GLN A 106 -19.86 -8.46 0.99
C GLN A 106 -20.76 -7.70 1.99
N ARG A 107 -20.56 -6.37 2.16
CA ARG A 107 -21.40 -5.52 3.02
C ARG A 107 -22.86 -5.47 2.57
N ARG A 108 -23.13 -5.61 1.27
CA ARG A 108 -24.49 -5.68 0.69
C ARG A 108 -25.10 -7.10 0.73
N GLY A 109 -24.35 -8.11 1.14
CA GLY A 109 -24.76 -9.52 1.08
C GLY A 109 -24.74 -10.12 -0.33
N GLU A 110 -24.17 -9.42 -1.32
CA GLU A 110 -24.11 -9.80 -2.74
C GLU A 110 -22.90 -10.69 -3.05
N LYS A 111 -22.81 -11.80 -2.32
CA LYS A 111 -21.83 -12.86 -2.59
C LYS A 111 -22.22 -13.62 -3.86
N THR A 112 -21.25 -13.86 -4.73
CA THR A 112 -21.37 -14.81 -5.84
C THR A 112 -21.45 -16.24 -5.30
N ALA A 113 -21.95 -17.18 -6.11
CA ALA A 113 -22.06 -18.59 -5.69
C ALA A 113 -20.67 -19.18 -5.40
N GLU A 114 -19.67 -18.77 -6.19
CA GLU A 114 -18.26 -19.13 -6.07
C GLU A 114 -17.65 -18.60 -4.76
N GLU A 115 -17.97 -17.37 -4.35
CA GLU A 115 -17.52 -16.79 -3.08
C GLU A 115 -18.16 -17.49 -1.87
N CYS A 116 -19.46 -17.81 -1.94
CA CYS A 116 -20.14 -18.62 -0.92
C CYS A 116 -19.51 -20.02 -0.78
N MET A 117 -19.21 -20.67 -1.90
CA MET A 117 -18.57 -21.99 -1.90
C MET A 117 -17.15 -21.94 -1.33
N LEU A 118 -16.38 -20.90 -1.67
CA LEU A 118 -15.03 -20.70 -1.12
C LEU A 118 -15.05 -20.43 0.38
N GLU A 119 -15.99 -19.62 0.87
CA GLU A 119 -16.19 -19.36 2.30
C GLU A 119 -16.55 -20.64 3.06
N GLU A 120 -17.42 -21.49 2.51
CA GLU A 120 -17.76 -22.78 3.10
C GLU A 120 -16.55 -23.73 3.15
N LEU A 121 -15.76 -23.83 2.08
CA LEU A 121 -14.51 -24.62 2.06
C LEU A 121 -13.46 -24.12 3.07
N LEU A 122 -13.34 -22.80 3.23
CA LEU A 122 -12.43 -22.20 4.23
C LEU A 122 -12.92 -22.44 5.65
N ARG A 123 -14.25 -22.36 5.88
CA ARG A 123 -14.90 -22.70 7.15
C ARG A 123 -14.73 -24.18 7.51
N GLU A 124 -14.88 -25.11 6.56
CA GLU A 124 -14.63 -26.54 6.77
C GLU A 124 -13.17 -26.83 7.13
N ARG A 125 -12.21 -26.13 6.51
CA ARG A 125 -10.78 -26.41 6.64
C ARG A 125 -10.10 -25.71 7.80
N ILE A 126 -10.54 -24.51 8.16
CA ILE A 126 -9.92 -23.62 9.16
C ILE A 126 -10.81 -23.48 10.41
N GLY A 127 -12.12 -23.73 10.29
CA GLY A 127 -13.11 -23.55 11.34
C GLY A 127 -13.83 -22.19 11.27
N ASP A 128 -14.91 -22.06 12.04
CA ASP A 128 -15.74 -20.84 12.13
C ASP A 128 -14.98 -19.58 12.58
N ASP A 129 -13.81 -19.76 13.20
CA ASP A 129 -12.94 -18.67 13.65
C ASP A 129 -12.31 -17.88 12.48
N PHE A 130 -12.25 -18.44 11.28
CA PHE A 130 -11.63 -17.81 10.10
C PHE A 130 -12.18 -16.40 9.80
N MET A 131 -13.47 -16.17 10.07
CA MET A 131 -14.13 -14.86 9.88
C MET A 131 -14.35 -14.09 11.20
N ARG A 132 -14.19 -14.71 12.38
CA ARG A 132 -14.33 -14.06 13.70
C ARG A 132 -13.01 -13.47 14.23
N GLY A 133 -11.88 -13.87 13.65
CA GLY A 133 -10.52 -13.79 14.21
C GLY A 133 -9.86 -12.42 14.50
N ARG A 134 -10.59 -11.31 14.58
CA ARG A 134 -10.05 -10.04 15.14
C ARG A 134 -10.59 -9.70 16.51
N HIS A 135 -11.86 -10.01 16.80
CA HIS A 135 -12.53 -9.54 18.03
C HIS A 135 -12.10 -10.28 19.31
N THR A 136 -11.24 -11.29 19.22
CA THR A 136 -10.78 -12.10 20.37
C THR A 136 -9.43 -11.67 20.95
N ARG A 137 -9.16 -10.36 21.04
CA ARG A 137 -8.06 -9.80 21.86
C ARG A 137 -8.54 -8.99 23.07
N GLY A 138 -9.54 -9.52 23.77
CA GLY A 138 -10.13 -8.96 24.98
C GLY A 138 -10.46 -10.04 26.01
N GLY A 139 -9.50 -10.88 26.37
CA GLY A 139 -9.68 -12.01 27.28
C GLY A 139 -9.91 -11.62 28.74
N SER A 140 -11.09 -11.07 29.06
CA SER A 140 -11.55 -10.83 30.43
C SER A 140 -12.54 -11.90 30.86
N LYS A 141 -12.13 -12.72 31.83
CA LYS A 141 -12.98 -13.74 32.48
C LYS A 141 -14.24 -13.12 33.08
N GLY A 142 -15.39 -13.71 32.77
CA GLY A 142 -16.54 -13.86 33.68
C GLY A 142 -17.09 -12.56 34.29
N GLY A 143 -17.88 -11.83 33.50
CA GLY A 143 -18.83 -10.84 34.00
C GLY A 143 -20.22 -11.17 33.47
N ASP A 144 -21.06 -11.77 34.32
CA ASP A 144 -22.50 -11.88 34.08
C ASP A 144 -23.10 -10.47 34.20
N GLY A 145 -23.60 -9.94 33.09
CA GLY A 145 -23.89 -8.52 32.94
C GLY A 145 -24.65 -8.24 31.64
N CYS A 146 -25.98 -8.29 31.74
CA CYS A 146 -26.91 -8.04 30.65
C CYS A 146 -26.98 -6.55 30.27
N GLU A 147 -25.94 -6.04 29.63
CA GLU A 147 -25.91 -4.69 29.06
C GLU A 147 -26.17 -4.73 27.56
N SER A 148 -27.26 -4.10 27.13
CA SER A 148 -27.62 -3.94 25.71
C SER A 148 -26.73 -2.88 25.06
N SER A 149 -25.47 -3.24 24.82
CA SER A 149 -24.54 -2.40 24.06
C SER A 149 -25.02 -2.29 22.61
N SER A 150 -25.71 -1.18 22.32
CA SER A 150 -25.90 -0.63 20.97
C SER A 150 -24.55 -0.15 20.42
N GLY A 151 -23.58 -1.06 20.32
CA GLY A 151 -22.33 -0.86 19.61
C GLY A 151 -22.61 -0.92 18.12
N SER A 152 -22.43 0.19 17.42
CA SER A 152 -22.33 0.17 15.97
C SER A 152 -21.02 -0.51 15.58
N ASP A 153 -21.08 -1.79 15.19
CA ASP A 153 -19.94 -2.61 14.75
C ASP A 153 -19.36 -2.18 13.38
N GLU A 154 -19.28 -0.87 13.12
CA GLU A 154 -18.72 -0.28 11.90
C GLU A 154 -17.17 -0.18 11.95
N ASP A 155 -16.57 -0.17 13.15
CA ASP A 155 -15.21 0.38 13.36
C ASP A 155 -14.06 -0.65 13.50
N VAL A 156 -14.29 -1.96 13.37
CA VAL A 156 -13.21 -2.99 13.47
C VAL A 156 -13.10 -3.89 12.24
N TYR A 157 -13.69 -3.46 11.12
CA TYR A 157 -13.03 -3.74 9.85
C TYR A 157 -11.73 -2.93 9.83
N GLU A 158 -10.67 -3.48 10.43
CA GLU A 158 -9.27 -3.19 10.08
C GLU A 158 -9.02 -3.69 8.66
N ASP A 159 -9.76 -3.11 7.72
CA ASP A 159 -9.23 -2.28 6.66
C ASP A 159 -7.96 -2.82 6.02
N ALA A 160 -7.94 -4.14 5.79
CA ALA A 160 -6.75 -4.86 5.38
C ALA A 160 -6.23 -4.22 4.10
N ASP A 161 -5.12 -3.51 4.23
CA ASP A 161 -4.54 -2.78 3.12
C ASP A 161 -3.77 -3.76 2.25
N ILE A 162 -3.80 -3.54 0.95
CA ILE A 162 -3.03 -4.32 -0.01
C ILE A 162 -1.79 -3.51 -0.33
N ALA A 163 -0.64 -4.15 -0.29
CA ALA A 163 0.63 -3.55 -0.61
C ALA A 163 1.38 -4.39 -1.64
N MET A 164 2.20 -3.71 -2.44
CA MET A 164 3.13 -4.33 -3.36
C MET A 164 4.56 -4.11 -2.87
N CYS A 165 5.34 -5.17 -2.88
CA CYS A 165 6.73 -5.22 -2.43
C CYS A 165 7.65 -5.34 -3.65
N PHE A 166 8.71 -4.55 -3.67
CA PHE A 166 9.68 -4.43 -4.75
C PHE A 166 11.09 -4.61 -4.20
N ASN A 167 12.02 -5.13 -5.00
CA ASN A 167 13.44 -5.12 -4.64
C ASN A 167 14.09 -3.75 -4.97
N THR A 168 15.40 -3.66 -4.79
CA THR A 168 16.16 -2.41 -4.98
C THR A 168 16.18 -1.90 -6.43
N ASP A 169 16.13 -2.82 -7.40
CA ASP A 169 16.05 -2.54 -8.84
C ASP A 169 14.61 -2.23 -9.33
N GLY A 170 13.63 -2.27 -8.43
CA GLY A 170 12.24 -1.92 -8.73
C GLY A 170 11.43 -3.04 -9.40
N THR A 171 11.91 -4.29 -9.37
CA THR A 171 11.14 -5.45 -9.81
C THR A 171 10.27 -6.01 -8.68
N VAL A 172 9.09 -6.55 -9.03
CA VAL A 172 8.07 -7.01 -8.07
C VAL A 172 8.56 -8.27 -7.34
N VAL A 173 8.56 -8.21 -6.01
CA VAL A 173 8.80 -9.35 -5.10
C VAL A 173 7.48 -10.03 -4.73
N GLY A 174 6.39 -9.27 -4.61
CA GLY A 174 5.05 -9.82 -4.41
C GLY A 174 3.99 -8.79 -4.05
N ILE A 175 2.74 -9.22 -4.03
CA ILE A 175 1.56 -8.45 -3.62
C ILE A 175 0.84 -9.21 -2.49
N GLY A 176 0.30 -8.49 -1.51
CA GLY A 176 -0.27 -9.10 -0.31
C GLY A 176 -0.78 -8.06 0.69
N SER A 177 -1.14 -8.48 1.90
CA SER A 177 -1.56 -7.53 2.94
C SER A 177 -0.38 -6.68 3.41
N ALA A 178 -0.60 -5.39 3.70
CA ALA A 178 0.46 -4.49 4.18
C ALA A 178 1.16 -5.01 5.45
N GLY A 179 0.40 -5.67 6.34
CA GLY A 179 0.92 -6.32 7.53
C GLY A 179 1.87 -7.49 7.26
N LEU A 180 1.82 -8.13 6.09
CA LEU A 180 2.78 -9.17 5.68
C LEU A 180 4.17 -8.58 5.41
N PHE A 181 4.22 -7.34 4.92
CA PHE A 181 5.46 -6.66 4.52
C PHE A 181 5.98 -5.64 5.55
N GLY A 182 5.30 -5.45 6.69
CA GLY A 182 5.67 -4.46 7.71
C GLY A 182 5.20 -3.03 7.41
N GLY A 183 4.31 -2.84 6.44
CA GLY A 183 3.73 -1.56 6.06
C GLY A 183 4.55 -0.72 5.05
N HIS A 184 4.03 0.44 4.66
CA HIS A 184 4.61 1.27 3.60
C HIS A 184 5.95 1.91 3.95
N GLY A 185 6.88 1.86 3.00
CA GLY A 185 8.18 2.50 3.07
C GLY A 185 9.31 1.59 2.62
N TYR A 186 10.43 1.65 3.33
CA TYR A 186 11.62 0.84 3.08
C TYR A 186 11.76 -0.24 4.17
N HIS A 187 12.10 -1.46 3.76
CA HIS A 187 12.35 -2.57 4.68
C HIS A 187 13.64 -3.32 4.34
N LEU A 188 14.36 -3.75 5.37
CA LEU A 188 15.38 -4.78 5.18
C LEU A 188 14.67 -6.13 5.03
N HIS A 189 14.62 -6.62 3.78
CA HIS A 189 14.32 -8.02 3.53
C HIS A 189 15.20 -8.90 4.43
N PRO A 190 14.64 -9.83 5.21
CA PRO A 190 15.44 -10.83 5.91
C PRO A 190 16.14 -11.68 4.85
N SER A 191 17.43 -11.43 4.62
CA SER A 191 18.29 -12.36 3.92
C SER A 191 18.34 -13.64 4.74
N GLY A 192 18.09 -14.79 4.10
CA GLY A 192 17.85 -16.06 4.80
C GLY A 192 18.94 -16.44 5.80
N GLN A 193 18.50 -16.99 6.93
CA GLN A 193 19.28 -17.93 7.74
C GLN A 193 19.09 -19.34 7.16
#